data_AF-A0ABD0XNH9-F1
#
_entry.id   AF-A0ABD0XNH9-F1
#
_cell.length_a   1.000
_cell.length_b   1.000
_cell.length_c   1.000
_cell.angle_alpha   90.00
_cell.angle_beta   90.00
_cell.angle_gamma   90.00
#
_symmetry.space_group_name_H-M   'P 1'
#
loop_
_entity.id
_entity.type
_entity.pdbx_description
1 polymer ?
#
loop_
_entity_poly.entity_id
_entity_poly.type
_entity_poly.pdbx_seq_one_letter_code
_entity_poly.pdbx_strand_id
1 'polypeptide(L)'
;MKQDSKEELRRSSELDVVGNSAKVKEKPRHFYNYIANIIYHRRFNAIILVTVVFNALCIALETEYYLRHKYFLFFAVANDFFAAFYTMEFLMKVYVEPRLYWKNRYNIFDAVLLVVSFIPLFLPEEGISDPRHKPAVSVSFIRTCSVLRVLKIVPVLRGVEASAIAVYRTLKTGVNVLFLMGLVIYIFALNGYYYLSDPTSGDTKNWGDLGSAFYSLFSIVTLDGWTDLELELEEHGMVNSRIFMVMFIAICYFVLYNMFVGVVIKEMQHSAKHYNTETRTEREMVVTQRKESITERQKKDIQELIKTQPGNQRSFMKMVEKIKKSLRHSDCMLMENLCTSMSFVDVYLTALDQQDITINQLEQLYSEAMLLLCELLEKDLSDMEHKAQEGKSK
;
A
#
# COMPACT_ATOMS: atom_id res chain seq x y z
N MET A 1 -43.98 27.92 -36.97
CA MET A 1 -44.35 29.08 -36.13
C MET A 1 -44.61 28.75 -34.66
N LYS A 2 -45.42 27.73 -34.29
CA LYS A 2 -45.61 27.38 -32.85
C LYS A 2 -44.46 26.58 -32.22
N GLN A 3 -43.55 26.04 -33.02
CA GLN A 3 -42.44 25.20 -32.56
C GLN A 3 -41.19 26.03 -32.22
N ASP A 4 -40.85 27.03 -33.04
CA ASP A 4 -39.75 27.97 -32.76
C ASP A 4 -39.96 28.79 -31.48
N SER A 5 -41.20 29.24 -31.23
CA SER A 5 -41.51 30.02 -30.02
C SER A 5 -41.33 29.22 -28.73
N LYS A 6 -41.52 27.90 -28.75
CA LYS A 6 -41.25 27.03 -27.58
C LYS A 6 -39.76 26.78 -27.37
N GLU A 7 -38.95 26.76 -28.43
CA GLU A 7 -37.49 26.62 -28.31
C GLU A 7 -36.83 27.92 -27.82
N GLU A 8 -37.32 29.09 -28.22
CA GLU A 8 -36.84 30.37 -27.70
C GLU A 8 -37.22 30.58 -26.22
N LEU A 9 -38.42 30.15 -25.81
CA LEU A 9 -38.82 30.19 -24.39
C LEU A 9 -38.01 29.21 -23.53
N ARG A 10 -37.62 28.05 -24.09
CA ARG A 10 -36.73 27.10 -23.42
C ARG A 10 -35.32 27.64 -23.29
N ARG A 11 -34.77 28.24 -24.36
CA ARG A 11 -33.42 28.85 -24.37
C ARG A 11 -33.32 30.01 -23.38
N SER A 12 -34.33 30.87 -23.28
CA SER A 12 -34.36 31.95 -22.29
C SER A 12 -34.44 31.42 -20.86
N SER A 13 -35.24 30.39 -20.60
CA SER A 13 -35.30 29.76 -19.27
C SER A 13 -33.99 29.04 -18.87
N GLU A 14 -33.27 28.47 -19.84
CA GLU A 14 -31.95 27.84 -19.60
C GLU A 14 -30.85 28.89 -19.38
N LEU A 15 -30.91 30.04 -20.04
CA LEU A 15 -30.00 31.18 -19.81
C LEU A 15 -30.18 31.77 -18.41
N ASP A 16 -31.40 31.85 -17.89
CA ASP A 16 -31.68 32.31 -16.53
C ASP A 16 -31.23 31.30 -15.45
N VAL A 17 -31.31 30.00 -15.72
CA VAL A 17 -30.85 28.93 -14.80
C VAL A 17 -29.32 28.85 -14.76
N VAL A 18 -28.63 29.11 -15.87
CA VAL A 18 -27.16 29.16 -15.92
C VAL A 18 -26.63 30.44 -15.26
N GLY A 19 -27.35 31.57 -15.37
CA GLY A 19 -26.98 32.83 -14.72
C GLY A 19 -27.07 32.82 -13.19
N ASN A 20 -27.90 31.95 -12.60
CA ASN A 20 -28.17 31.95 -11.16
C ASN A 20 -27.39 30.88 -10.37
N SER A 21 -26.68 29.97 -11.05
CA SER A 21 -25.90 28.88 -10.42
C SER A 21 -24.42 29.21 -10.17
N ALA A 22 -23.97 30.42 -10.50
CA ALA A 22 -22.58 30.85 -10.33
C ALA A 22 -22.41 32.02 -9.33
N LYS A 23 -23.32 32.20 -8.37
CA LYS A 23 -23.02 32.97 -7.14
C LYS A 23 -22.32 32.08 -6.12
N VAL A 24 -21.18 31.51 -6.49
CA VAL A 24 -20.18 31.12 -5.50
C VAL A 24 -19.64 32.43 -4.95
N LYS A 25 -20.08 32.82 -3.74
CA LYS A 25 -19.56 33.96 -2.97
C LYS A 25 -18.06 34.09 -3.21
N GLU A 26 -17.64 35.08 -4.00
CA GLU A 26 -16.23 35.42 -4.13
C GLU A 26 -15.74 35.84 -2.74
N LYS A 27 -14.93 34.99 -2.10
CA LYS A 27 -14.25 35.33 -0.85
C LYS A 27 -13.45 36.63 -1.07
N PRO A 28 -13.33 37.52 -0.08
CA PRO A 28 -12.56 38.74 -0.22
C PRO A 28 -11.12 38.41 -0.66
N ARG A 29 -10.81 38.69 -1.93
CA ARG A 29 -9.60 38.20 -2.63
C ARG A 29 -8.31 38.59 -1.91
N HIS A 30 -8.30 39.71 -1.17
CA HIS A 30 -7.11 40.19 -0.46
C HIS A 30 -6.75 39.36 0.78
N PHE A 31 -7.72 39.05 1.65
CA PHE A 31 -7.45 38.27 2.87
C PHE A 31 -7.18 36.79 2.55
N TYR A 32 -7.88 36.26 1.54
CA TYR A 32 -7.64 34.92 1.01
C TYR A 32 -6.21 34.76 0.48
N ASN A 33 -5.75 35.67 -0.39
CA ASN A 33 -4.41 35.62 -0.96
C ASN A 33 -3.32 35.80 0.10
N TYR A 34 -3.58 36.61 1.14
CA TYR A 34 -2.64 36.78 2.24
C TYR A 34 -2.45 35.49 3.06
N ILE A 35 -3.54 34.84 3.48
CA ILE A 35 -3.46 33.57 4.22
C ILE A 35 -2.88 32.46 3.32
N ALA A 36 -3.28 32.39 2.05
CA ALA A 36 -2.70 31.44 1.11
C ALA A 36 -1.17 31.61 1.00
N ASN A 37 -0.69 32.85 0.87
CA ASN A 37 0.73 33.13 0.79
C ASN A 37 1.48 32.70 2.07
N ILE A 38 0.87 32.86 3.25
CA ILE A 38 1.43 32.37 4.52
C ILE A 38 1.53 30.84 4.54
N ILE A 39 0.47 30.12 4.16
CA ILE A 39 0.42 28.65 4.21
C ILE A 39 1.47 28.03 3.27
N TYR A 40 1.63 28.55 2.06
CA TYR A 40 2.61 28.02 1.09
C TYR A 40 4.04 28.47 1.38
N HIS A 41 4.25 29.41 2.30
CA HIS A 41 5.58 29.90 2.61
C HIS A 41 6.41 28.83 3.34
N ARG A 42 7.61 28.53 2.83
CA ARG A 42 8.52 27.54 3.42
C ARG A 42 8.82 27.79 4.91
N ARG A 43 8.83 29.06 5.33
CA ARG A 43 9.04 29.44 6.74
C ARG A 43 7.89 29.00 7.63
N PHE A 44 6.65 29.07 7.16
CA PHE A 44 5.47 28.66 7.94
C PHE A 44 5.50 27.16 8.23
N ASN A 45 5.80 26.35 7.21
CA ASN A 45 5.99 24.91 7.39
C ASN A 45 7.15 24.59 8.34
N ALA A 46 8.25 25.35 8.27
CA ALA A 46 9.37 25.18 9.21
C ALA A 46 8.98 25.56 10.66
N ILE A 47 8.19 26.61 10.86
CA ILE A 47 7.67 27.00 12.17
C ILE A 47 6.76 25.90 12.74
N ILE A 48 5.84 25.37 11.93
CA ILE A 48 4.97 24.26 12.35
C ILE A 48 5.81 23.06 12.80
N LEU A 49 6.82 22.69 12.01
CA LEU A 49 7.72 21.59 12.36
C LEU A 49 8.45 21.84 13.68
N VAL A 50 9.03 23.03 13.87
CA VAL A 50 9.70 23.40 15.12
C VAL A 50 8.73 23.34 16.30
N THR A 51 7.50 23.81 16.14
CA THR A 51 6.46 23.72 17.17
C THR A 51 6.13 22.27 17.52
N VAL A 52 6.02 21.38 16.53
CA VAL A 52 5.76 19.94 16.77
C VAL A 52 6.92 19.28 17.53
N VAL A 53 8.16 19.58 17.14
CA VAL A 53 9.36 19.06 17.82
C VAL A 53 9.45 19.58 19.25
N PHE A 54 9.21 20.87 19.45
CA PHE A 54 9.22 21.49 20.77
C PHE A 54 8.11 20.94 21.67
N ASN A 55 6.92 20.69 21.11
CA ASN A 55 5.83 20.02 21.81
C ASN A 55 6.22 18.60 22.26
N ALA A 56 6.82 17.82 21.36
CA ALA A 56 7.31 16.48 21.69
C ALA A 56 8.32 16.50 22.85
N LEU A 57 9.21 17.50 22.87
CA LEU A 57 10.15 17.72 23.96
C LEU A 57 9.46 18.10 25.27
N CYS A 58 8.45 18.97 25.24
CA CYS A 58 7.63 19.27 26.42
C CYS A 58 6.93 18.03 26.98
N ILE A 59 6.35 17.17 26.12
CA ILE A 59 5.73 15.91 26.53
C ILE A 59 6.77 14.97 27.16
N ALA A 60 7.98 14.88 26.60
CA ALA A 60 9.05 14.08 27.15
C ALA A 60 9.46 14.56 28.55
N LEU A 61 9.60 15.87 28.75
CA LEU A 61 9.90 16.45 30.07
C LEU A 61 8.75 16.29 31.07
N GLU A 62 7.50 16.34 30.60
CA GLU A 62 6.31 16.09 31.44
C GLU A 62 6.20 14.62 31.88
N THR A 63 6.91 13.69 31.22
CA THR A 63 6.90 12.27 31.59
C THR A 63 7.65 12.02 32.90
N GLU A 64 8.62 12.87 33.26
CA GLU A 64 9.31 12.77 34.54
C GLU A 64 8.42 13.26 35.70
N TYR A 65 8.20 12.38 36.69
CA TYR A 65 7.29 12.65 37.81
C TYR A 65 7.67 13.94 38.58
N TYR A 66 8.96 14.14 38.84
CA TYR A 66 9.44 15.32 39.59
C TYR A 66 9.19 16.63 38.83
N LEU A 67 9.53 16.69 37.54
CA LEU A 67 9.33 17.87 36.70
C LEU A 67 7.85 18.18 36.51
N ARG A 68 7.01 17.16 36.30
CA ARG A 68 5.56 17.31 36.15
C ARG A 68 4.92 18.03 37.33
N HIS A 69 5.27 17.64 38.55
CA HIS A 69 4.66 18.23 39.75
C HIS A 69 5.24 19.62 40.06
N LYS A 70 6.54 19.82 39.81
CA LYS A 70 7.21 21.11 40.05
C LYS A 70 6.76 22.21 39.07
N TYR A 71 6.55 21.86 37.81
CA TYR A 71 6.22 22.80 36.73
C TYR A 71 4.85 22.53 36.10
N PHE A 72 3.89 22.05 36.90
CA PHE A 72 2.55 21.67 36.42
C PHE A 72 1.87 22.78 35.59
N LEU A 73 1.88 24.02 36.10
CA LEU A 73 1.27 25.16 35.42
C LEU A 73 1.92 25.44 34.05
N PHE A 74 3.25 25.31 33.95
CA PHE A 74 3.97 25.51 32.71
C PHE A 74 3.55 24.49 31.65
N PHE A 75 3.47 23.20 32.02
CA PHE A 75 3.05 22.15 31.10
C PHE A 75 1.58 22.29 30.69
N ALA A 76 0.70 22.68 31.61
CA ALA A 76 -0.70 22.95 31.30
C ALA A 76 -0.85 24.08 30.27
N VAL A 77 -0.21 25.23 30.52
CA VAL A 77 -0.23 26.37 29.59
C VAL A 77 0.42 26.03 28.25
N ALA A 78 1.53 25.28 28.26
CA ALA A 78 2.19 24.84 27.04
C ALA A 78 1.28 23.93 26.20
N ASN A 79 0.58 22.99 26.83
CA ASN A 79 -0.36 22.10 26.14
C ASN A 79 -1.50 22.88 25.46
N ASP A 80 -2.08 23.85 26.16
CA ASP A 80 -3.14 24.71 25.62
C ASP A 80 -2.61 25.61 24.49
N PHE A 81 -1.41 26.15 24.64
CA PHE A 81 -0.74 26.94 23.60
C PHE A 81 -0.53 26.12 22.32
N PHE A 82 -0.02 24.88 22.44
CA PHE A 82 0.16 24.02 21.28
C PHE A 82 -1.16 23.63 20.64
N ALA A 83 -2.19 23.33 21.45
CA ALA A 83 -3.53 23.04 20.95
C ALA A 83 -4.10 24.22 20.16
N ALA A 84 -3.98 25.45 20.68
CA ALA A 84 -4.40 26.67 20.00
C ALA A 84 -3.62 26.87 18.69
N PHE A 85 -2.31 26.62 18.68
CA PHE A 85 -1.47 26.73 17.48
C PHE A 85 -1.91 25.75 16.38
N TYR A 86 -2.20 24.49 16.74
CA TYR A 86 -2.70 23.49 15.78
C TYR A 86 -4.11 23.79 15.29
N THR A 87 -4.98 24.32 16.15
CA THR A 87 -6.32 24.76 15.74
C THR A 87 -6.24 25.94 14.78
N MET A 88 -5.35 26.90 15.05
CA MET A 88 -5.11 28.02 14.14
C MET A 88 -4.62 27.52 12.77
N GLU A 89 -3.65 26.62 12.74
CA GLU A 89 -3.16 25.99 11.51
C GLU A 89 -4.29 25.30 10.73
N PHE A 90 -5.10 24.49 11.41
CA PHE A 90 -6.26 23.80 10.84
C PHE A 90 -7.26 24.77 10.23
N LEU A 91 -7.66 25.80 10.99
CA LEU A 91 -8.62 26.81 10.54
C LEU A 91 -8.11 27.58 9.32
N MET A 92 -6.82 27.94 9.30
CA MET A 92 -6.18 28.59 8.14
C MET A 92 -6.24 27.70 6.90
N LYS A 93 -5.85 26.42 7.01
CA LYS A 93 -5.87 25.46 5.89
C LYS A 93 -7.29 25.20 5.36
N VAL A 94 -8.26 25.00 6.25
CA VAL A 94 -9.68 24.79 5.87
C VAL A 94 -10.28 26.06 5.25
N TYR A 95 -9.88 27.25 5.71
CA TYR A 95 -10.37 28.50 5.15
C TYR A 95 -9.89 28.75 3.72
N VAL A 96 -8.62 28.46 3.40
CA VAL A 96 -8.07 28.66 2.05
C VAL A 96 -8.55 27.57 1.09
N GLU A 97 -8.57 26.31 1.52
CA GLU A 97 -8.86 25.20 0.60
C GLU A 97 -9.87 24.19 1.18
N PRO A 98 -11.13 24.55 1.42
CA PRO A 98 -12.07 23.66 2.09
C PRO A 98 -12.25 22.33 1.35
N ARG A 99 -12.37 22.34 0.01
CA ARG A 99 -12.55 21.10 -0.77
C ARG A 99 -11.26 20.30 -0.95
N LEU A 100 -10.12 20.97 -1.13
CA LEU A 100 -8.84 20.28 -1.33
C LEU A 100 -8.31 19.71 -0.01
N TYR A 101 -8.61 20.37 1.11
CA TYR A 101 -8.28 19.92 2.45
C TYR A 101 -8.80 18.50 2.71
N TRP A 102 -10.10 18.27 2.49
CA TRP A 102 -10.73 16.95 2.70
C TRP A 102 -10.36 15.90 1.64
N LYS A 103 -9.71 16.28 0.54
CA LYS A 103 -9.19 15.33 -0.46
C LYS A 103 -7.76 14.87 -0.14
N ASN A 104 -6.99 15.69 0.58
CA ASN A 104 -5.62 15.37 0.93
C ASN A 104 -5.57 14.47 2.19
N ARG A 105 -5.01 13.26 2.05
CA ARG A 105 -4.90 12.27 3.13
C ARG A 105 -4.16 12.80 4.36
N TYR A 106 -3.15 13.64 4.18
CA TYR A 106 -2.37 14.22 5.28
C TYR A 106 -3.16 15.24 6.09
N ASN A 107 -3.94 16.07 5.40
CA ASN A 107 -4.82 17.05 6.05
C ASN A 107 -5.97 16.37 6.81
N ILE A 108 -6.49 15.25 6.29
CA ILE A 108 -7.47 14.43 7.02
C ILE A 108 -6.85 13.84 8.28
N PHE A 109 -5.63 13.30 8.19
CA PHE A 109 -4.91 12.77 9.35
C PHE A 109 -4.66 13.84 10.42
N ASP A 110 -4.19 15.03 10.03
CA ASP A 110 -4.00 16.17 10.93
C ASP A 110 -5.30 16.61 11.61
N ALA A 111 -6.42 16.57 10.88
CA ALA A 111 -7.74 16.89 11.43
C ALA A 111 -8.20 15.84 12.46
N VAL A 112 -7.96 14.55 12.21
CA VAL A 112 -8.25 13.47 13.16
C VAL A 112 -7.43 13.64 14.43
N LEU A 113 -6.13 13.93 14.32
CA LEU A 113 -5.27 14.20 15.48
C LEU A 113 -5.73 15.41 16.29
N LEU A 114 -6.20 16.46 15.61
CA LEU A 114 -6.78 17.62 16.26
C LEU A 114 -8.06 17.24 17.03
N VAL A 115 -8.98 16.52 16.40
CA VAL A 115 -10.24 16.08 17.03
C VAL A 115 -9.95 15.22 18.27
N VAL A 116 -9.06 14.23 18.17
CA VAL A 116 -8.66 13.37 19.30
C VAL A 116 -8.13 14.19 20.47
N SER A 117 -7.40 15.28 20.19
CA SER A 117 -6.86 16.19 21.21
C SER A 117 -7.92 17.00 21.95
N PHE A 118 -9.10 17.19 21.35
CA PHE A 118 -10.22 17.89 21.97
C PHE A 118 -11.17 16.98 22.74
N ILE A 119 -11.15 15.65 22.50
CA ILE A 119 -12.02 14.69 23.20
C ILE A 119 -11.90 14.82 24.73
N PRO A 120 -10.70 14.92 25.34
CA PRO A 120 -10.59 15.08 26.80
C PRO A 120 -11.22 16.36 27.35
N LEU A 121 -11.33 17.42 26.54
CA LEU A 121 -11.90 18.71 26.94
C LEU A 121 -13.44 18.68 26.95
N PHE A 122 -14.04 17.81 26.13
CA PHE A 122 -15.50 17.65 26.02
C PHE A 122 -16.05 16.54 26.90
N LEU A 123 -15.21 15.63 27.39
CA LEU A 123 -15.61 14.62 28.36
C LEU A 123 -15.69 15.29 29.74
N PRO A 124 -16.86 15.30 30.39
CA PRO A 124 -16.97 15.75 31.77
C PRO A 124 -16.01 14.89 32.62
N GLU A 125 -15.22 15.53 33.50
CA GLU A 125 -14.67 14.80 34.63
C GLU A 125 -15.87 14.38 35.48
N GLU A 126 -16.42 13.18 35.21
CA GLU A 126 -17.37 12.57 36.14
C GLU A 126 -16.61 12.30 37.43
N GLY A 127 -16.73 13.27 38.34
CA GLY A 127 -16.24 13.19 39.69
C GLY A 127 -16.84 11.96 40.38
N ILE A 128 -15.95 11.10 40.86
CA ILE A 128 -16.01 10.46 42.18
C ILE A 128 -17.42 10.46 42.78
N SER A 129 -18.26 9.46 42.47
CA SER A 129 -19.42 9.12 43.34
C SER A 129 -20.17 7.80 43.05
N ASP A 130 -19.67 6.89 42.21
CA ASP A 130 -20.15 5.48 42.24
C ASP A 130 -19.01 4.46 42.05
N PRO A 131 -18.62 3.69 43.08
CA PRO A 131 -17.65 2.60 42.96
C PRO A 131 -18.09 1.46 42.03
N ARG A 132 -19.36 1.43 41.59
CA ARG A 132 -19.94 0.31 40.84
C ARG A 132 -19.94 0.50 39.32
N HIS A 133 -19.68 1.71 38.83
CA HIS A 133 -19.64 2.02 37.40
C HIS A 133 -18.31 2.67 37.04
N LYS A 134 -17.26 1.86 36.87
CA LYS A 134 -16.04 2.33 36.21
C LYS A 134 -16.35 2.48 34.71
N PRO A 135 -16.33 3.69 34.11
CA PRO A 135 -16.37 3.78 32.66
C PRO A 135 -15.16 3.00 32.12
N ALA A 136 -15.42 2.04 31.22
CA ALA A 136 -14.42 1.11 30.68
C ALA A 136 -13.26 1.82 29.96
N VAL A 137 -13.46 3.07 29.56
CA VAL A 137 -12.40 3.93 29.03
C VAL A 137 -12.07 5.00 30.08
N SER A 138 -11.01 4.77 30.83
CA SER A 138 -10.49 5.78 31.75
C SER A 138 -10.15 7.04 30.95
N VAL A 139 -10.66 8.21 31.36
CA VAL A 139 -10.33 9.52 30.77
C VAL A 139 -8.81 9.71 30.62
N SER A 140 -8.04 9.07 31.51
CA SER A 140 -6.57 8.96 31.45
C SER A 140 -6.01 8.36 30.15
N PHE A 141 -6.67 7.36 29.56
CA PHE A 141 -6.24 6.74 28.31
C PHE A 141 -6.43 7.70 27.13
N ILE A 142 -7.59 8.37 27.06
CA ILE A 142 -7.88 9.36 26.02
C ILE A 142 -6.95 10.58 26.15
N ARG A 143 -6.62 10.99 27.38
CA ARG A 143 -5.60 12.01 27.64
C ARG A 143 -4.23 11.60 27.11
N THR A 144 -3.87 10.33 27.23
CA THR A 144 -2.61 9.78 26.68
C THR A 144 -2.62 9.77 25.15
N CYS A 145 -3.77 9.52 24.51
CA CYS A 145 -3.91 9.64 23.05
C CYS A 145 -3.63 11.04 22.51
N SER A 146 -3.67 12.09 23.34
CA SER A 146 -3.29 13.45 22.91
C SER A 146 -1.81 13.55 22.53
N VAL A 147 -0.95 12.62 23.00
CA VAL A 147 0.47 12.51 22.60
C VAL A 147 0.61 12.16 21.11
N LEU A 148 -0.42 11.57 20.49
CA LEU A 148 -0.42 11.25 19.06
C LEU A 148 -0.23 12.50 18.17
N ARG A 149 -0.43 13.72 18.70
CA ARG A 149 -0.09 14.97 17.98
C ARG A 149 1.37 15.03 17.53
N VAL A 150 2.29 14.32 18.20
CA VAL A 150 3.70 14.19 17.77
C VAL A 150 3.79 13.54 16.37
N LEU A 151 2.82 12.71 15.99
CA LEU A 151 2.75 12.10 14.66
C LEU A 151 2.53 13.13 13.53
N LYS A 152 2.23 14.40 13.84
CA LYS A 152 2.28 15.50 12.85
C LYS A 152 3.65 15.66 12.18
N ILE A 153 4.71 15.05 12.72
CA ILE A 153 6.03 15.03 12.07
C ILE A 153 6.09 14.07 10.86
N VAL A 154 5.19 13.08 10.80
CA VAL A 154 5.19 12.01 9.78
C VAL A 154 5.08 12.56 8.35
N PRO A 155 4.16 13.50 8.02
CA PRO A 155 4.07 14.07 6.67
C PRO A 155 5.29 14.92 6.27
N VAL A 156 6.12 15.34 7.23
CA VAL A 156 7.28 16.20 6.98
C VAL A 156 8.53 15.38 6.66
N LEU A 157 8.65 14.20 7.26
CA LEU A 157 9.73 13.26 7.00
C LEU A 157 9.38 12.40 5.78
N ARG A 158 9.78 12.85 4.58
CA ARG A 158 9.60 12.11 3.31
C ARG A 158 10.06 10.64 3.36
N GLY A 159 11.04 10.31 4.21
CA GLY A 159 11.47 8.93 4.42
C GLY A 159 10.44 8.06 5.15
N VAL A 160 9.70 8.63 6.11
CA VAL A 160 8.67 7.91 6.89
C VAL A 160 7.44 7.63 6.04
N GLU A 161 7.09 8.54 5.11
CA GLU A 161 6.01 8.33 4.15
C GLU A 161 6.25 7.07 3.30
N ALA A 162 7.45 6.91 2.74
CA ALA A 162 7.80 5.74 1.93
C ALA A 162 7.69 4.43 2.74
N SER A 163 8.20 4.43 3.98
CA SER A 163 8.09 3.28 4.88
C SER A 163 6.65 2.96 5.27
N ALA A 164 5.83 3.97 5.58
CA ALA A 164 4.43 3.78 5.95
C ALA A 164 3.61 3.23 4.78
N ILE A 165 3.85 3.71 3.56
CA ILE A 165 3.22 3.20 2.34
C ILE A 165 3.64 1.75 2.07
N ALA A 166 4.93 1.42 2.29
CA ALA A 166 5.43 0.05 2.16
C ALA A 166 4.74 -0.89 3.15
N VAL A 167 4.68 -0.52 4.44
CA VAL A 167 3.99 -1.29 5.48
C VAL A 167 2.51 -1.48 5.15
N TYR A 168 1.83 -0.43 4.69
CA TYR A 168 0.42 -0.53 4.28
C TYR A 168 0.24 -1.51 3.10
N ARG A 169 1.14 -1.49 2.12
CA ARG A 169 1.11 -2.41 0.98
C ARG A 169 1.30 -3.86 1.42
N THR A 170 2.25 -4.11 2.32
CA THR A 170 2.50 -5.43 2.90
C THR A 170 1.30 -5.91 3.71
N LEU A 171 0.74 -5.04 4.56
CA LEU A 171 -0.45 -5.36 5.36
C LEU A 171 -1.64 -5.72 4.48
N LYS A 172 -1.90 -4.94 3.41
CA LYS A 172 -2.98 -5.21 2.45
C LYS A 172 -2.85 -6.60 1.82
N THR A 173 -1.63 -7.04 1.56
CA THR A 173 -1.35 -8.38 1.02
C THR A 173 -1.58 -9.47 2.06
N GLY A 174 -1.25 -9.22 3.33
CA GLY A 174 -1.34 -10.19 4.42
C GLY A 174 -2.70 -10.28 5.12
N VAL A 175 -3.69 -9.43 4.81
CA VAL A 175 -4.98 -9.36 5.54
C VAL A 175 -5.66 -10.73 5.64
N ASN A 176 -5.70 -11.51 4.54
CA ASN A 176 -6.37 -12.81 4.54
C ASN A 176 -5.69 -13.80 5.49
N VAL A 177 -4.36 -13.78 5.56
CA VAL A 177 -3.59 -14.67 6.44
C VAL A 177 -3.67 -14.19 7.89
N LEU A 178 -3.67 -12.88 8.12
CA LEU A 178 -3.89 -12.30 9.45
C LEU A 178 -5.29 -12.66 9.98
N PHE A 179 -6.30 -12.65 9.11
CA PHE A 179 -7.65 -13.10 9.47
C PHE A 179 -7.69 -14.58 9.84
N LEU A 180 -7.03 -15.44 9.05
CA LEU A 180 -6.87 -16.86 9.37
C LEU A 180 -6.17 -17.07 10.71
N MET A 181 -5.09 -16.34 10.97
CA MET A 181 -4.36 -16.36 12.23
C MET A 181 -5.25 -15.94 13.41
N GLY A 182 -6.03 -14.85 13.25
CA GLY A 182 -6.98 -14.41 14.25
C GLY A 182 -8.06 -15.46 14.55
N LEU A 183 -8.51 -16.20 13.54
CA LEU A 183 -9.44 -17.32 13.70
C LEU A 183 -8.80 -18.47 14.49
N VAL A 184 -7.55 -18.85 14.18
CA VAL A 184 -6.80 -19.86 14.95
C VAL A 184 -6.66 -19.43 16.40
N ILE A 185 -6.21 -18.20 16.66
CA ILE A 185 -6.07 -17.68 18.02
C ILE A 185 -7.43 -17.69 18.74
N TYR A 186 -8.53 -17.32 18.08
CA TYR A 186 -9.86 -17.36 18.68
C TYR A 186 -10.31 -18.77 19.06
N ILE A 187 -10.10 -19.76 18.18
CA ILE A 187 -10.42 -21.16 18.48
C ILE A 187 -9.59 -21.63 19.68
N PHE A 188 -8.29 -21.35 19.70
CA PHE A 188 -7.43 -21.71 20.82
C PHE A 188 -7.77 -20.94 22.10
N ALA A 189 -8.26 -19.70 22.02
CA ALA A 189 -8.69 -18.94 23.19
C ALA A 189 -9.93 -19.57 23.84
N LEU A 190 -10.89 -20.02 23.03
CA LEU A 190 -12.06 -20.75 23.52
C LEU A 190 -11.67 -22.11 24.12
N ASN A 191 -10.84 -22.89 23.42
CA ASN A 191 -10.34 -24.15 23.97
C ASN A 191 -9.55 -23.92 25.26
N GLY A 192 -8.74 -22.87 25.29
CA GLY A 192 -8.00 -22.38 26.44
C GLY A 192 -8.89 -22.13 27.64
N TYR A 193 -9.93 -21.31 27.44
CA TYR A 193 -10.95 -21.03 28.45
C TYR A 193 -11.65 -22.31 28.92
N TYR A 194 -12.14 -23.16 28.03
CA TYR A 194 -12.89 -24.36 28.44
C TYR A 194 -12.03 -25.45 29.09
N TYR A 195 -10.76 -25.56 28.69
CA TYR A 195 -9.87 -26.62 29.14
C TYR A 195 -8.97 -26.21 30.31
N LEU A 196 -8.46 -24.97 30.30
CA LEU A 196 -7.48 -24.50 31.28
C LEU A 196 -8.04 -23.59 32.38
N SER A 197 -9.29 -23.12 32.27
CA SER A 197 -9.93 -22.26 33.27
C SER A 197 -10.67 -22.99 34.40
N ASP A 198 -10.38 -24.28 34.65
CA ASP A 198 -11.12 -25.04 35.65
C ASP A 198 -11.13 -24.32 37.03
N PRO A 199 -12.29 -24.00 37.64
CA PRO A 199 -12.33 -23.17 38.84
C PRO A 199 -11.68 -23.79 40.09
N THR A 200 -11.46 -25.11 40.11
CA THR A 200 -10.93 -25.84 41.28
C THR A 200 -9.43 -26.12 41.18
N SER A 201 -8.92 -26.33 39.97
CA SER A 201 -7.52 -26.73 39.74
C SER A 201 -6.85 -25.97 38.58
N GLY A 202 -7.58 -25.22 37.77
CA GLY A 202 -7.07 -24.53 36.59
C GLY A 202 -6.51 -23.14 36.89
N ASP A 203 -6.05 -22.47 35.83
CA ASP A 203 -5.47 -21.14 35.90
C ASP A 203 -6.49 -20.09 35.43
N THR A 204 -7.28 -19.64 36.40
CA THR A 204 -8.31 -18.60 36.19
C THR A 204 -7.72 -17.21 35.97
N LYS A 205 -6.42 -16.99 36.20
CA LYS A 205 -5.79 -15.68 35.96
C LYS A 205 -5.50 -15.48 34.48
N ASN A 206 -4.96 -16.50 33.82
CA ASN A 206 -4.57 -16.43 32.41
C ASN A 206 -5.65 -16.94 31.46
N TRP A 207 -6.59 -17.77 31.95
CA TRP A 207 -7.65 -18.38 31.14
C TRP A 207 -9.08 -18.10 31.63
N GLY A 208 -9.25 -17.31 32.69
CA GLY A 208 -10.54 -17.06 33.37
C GLY A 208 -11.60 -16.33 32.54
N ASP A 209 -11.20 -15.65 31.48
CA ASP A 209 -12.10 -15.00 30.54
C ASP A 209 -11.45 -14.96 29.16
N LEU A 210 -12.25 -14.70 28.13
CA LEU A 210 -11.78 -14.69 26.75
C LEU A 210 -10.68 -13.63 26.51
N GLY A 211 -10.74 -12.48 27.18
CA GLY A 211 -9.73 -11.42 27.08
C GLY A 211 -8.39 -11.83 27.69
N SER A 212 -8.42 -12.43 28.87
CA SER A 212 -7.21 -13.00 29.50
C SER A 212 -6.61 -14.13 28.65
N ALA A 213 -7.44 -15.02 28.11
CA ALA A 213 -7.00 -16.08 27.20
C ALA A 213 -6.34 -15.52 25.92
N PHE A 214 -6.90 -14.46 25.34
CA PHE A 214 -6.30 -13.78 24.19
C PHE A 214 -4.94 -13.17 24.53
N TYR A 215 -4.80 -12.55 25.71
CA TYR A 215 -3.52 -11.98 26.15
C TYR A 215 -2.45 -13.06 26.34
N SER A 216 -2.81 -14.17 26.99
CA SER A 216 -1.93 -15.34 27.18
C SER A 216 -1.48 -15.93 25.85
N LEU A 217 -2.41 -16.16 24.90
CA LEU A 217 -2.08 -16.66 23.56
C LEU A 217 -1.24 -15.67 22.76
N PHE A 218 -1.45 -14.36 22.91
CA PHE A 218 -0.59 -13.35 22.28
C PHE A 218 0.86 -13.46 22.77
N SER A 219 1.07 -13.63 24.09
CA SER A 219 2.40 -13.86 24.66
C SER A 219 3.04 -15.13 24.08
N ILE A 220 2.29 -16.23 24.03
CA ILE A 220 2.76 -17.51 23.49
C ILE A 220 3.10 -17.42 21.99
N VAL A 221 2.32 -16.67 21.19
CA VAL A 221 2.63 -16.43 19.76
C VAL A 221 3.98 -15.73 19.59
N THR A 222 4.36 -14.85 20.52
CA THR A 222 5.68 -14.19 20.51
C THR A 222 6.81 -15.07 21.07
N LEU A 223 6.50 -16.31 21.48
CA LEU A 223 7.37 -17.23 22.23
C LEU A 223 7.90 -16.64 23.54
N ASP A 224 7.17 -15.68 24.12
CA ASP A 224 7.55 -15.06 25.37
C ASP A 224 6.80 -15.69 26.55
N GLY A 225 7.53 -16.11 27.58
CA GLY A 225 6.99 -16.65 28.83
C GLY A 225 6.18 -17.94 28.73
N TRP A 226 6.17 -18.63 27.58
CA TRP A 226 5.31 -19.82 27.38
C TRP A 226 5.73 -21.02 28.22
N THR A 227 7.02 -21.18 28.53
CA THR A 227 7.53 -22.25 29.40
C THR A 227 7.10 -22.06 30.85
N ASP A 228 7.11 -20.82 31.32
CA ASP A 228 6.75 -20.49 32.70
C ASP A 228 5.25 -20.70 32.92
N LEU A 229 4.45 -20.28 31.94
CA LEU A 229 3.01 -20.53 31.91
C LEU A 229 2.71 -22.04 31.88
N GLU A 230 3.49 -22.82 31.13
CA GLU A 230 3.31 -24.27 31.05
C GLU A 230 3.68 -24.97 32.36
N LEU A 231 4.74 -24.54 33.03
CA LEU A 231 5.12 -25.04 34.36
C LEU A 231 4.05 -24.73 35.41
N GLU A 232 3.48 -23.53 35.41
CA GLU A 232 2.39 -23.14 36.31
C GLU A 232 1.16 -24.04 36.11
N LEU A 233 0.84 -24.39 34.86
CA LEU A 233 -0.25 -25.31 34.52
C LEU A 233 0.05 -26.78 34.90
N GLU A 234 1.32 -27.20 34.83
CA GLU A 234 1.74 -28.53 35.27
C GLU A 234 1.68 -28.66 36.81
N GLU A 235 2.06 -27.62 37.56
CA GLU A 235 1.89 -27.54 39.02
C GLU A 235 0.41 -27.65 39.43
N HIS A 236 -0.47 -27.11 38.60
CA HIS A 236 -1.93 -27.20 38.72
C HIS A 236 -2.51 -28.58 38.31
N GLY A 237 -1.66 -29.54 37.94
CA GLY A 237 -2.05 -30.91 37.61
C GLY A 237 -2.57 -31.10 36.17
N MET A 238 -2.39 -30.12 35.29
CA MET A 238 -2.90 -30.16 33.93
C MET A 238 -1.93 -30.81 32.95
N VAL A 239 -1.86 -32.14 32.99
CA VAL A 239 -0.87 -32.95 32.28
C VAL A 239 -0.88 -32.76 30.75
N ASN A 240 -2.04 -32.47 30.14
CA ASN A 240 -2.12 -32.27 28.68
C ASN A 240 -1.91 -30.81 28.24
N SER A 241 -1.67 -29.89 29.16
CA SER A 241 -1.43 -28.46 28.84
C SER A 241 -0.21 -28.28 27.93
N ARG A 242 0.85 -29.07 28.14
CA ARG A 242 2.05 -29.10 27.29
C ARG A 242 1.73 -29.37 25.83
N ILE A 243 0.87 -30.35 25.55
CA ILE A 243 0.46 -30.70 24.19
C ILE A 243 -0.33 -29.55 23.56
N PHE A 244 -1.25 -28.95 24.32
CA PHE A 244 -2.02 -27.79 23.87
C PHE A 244 -1.10 -26.61 23.47
N MET A 245 -0.13 -26.27 24.31
CA MET A 245 0.83 -25.18 24.06
C MET A 245 1.70 -25.46 22.84
N VAL A 246 2.30 -26.65 22.76
CA VAL A 246 3.17 -27.05 21.65
C VAL A 246 2.39 -27.08 20.33
N MET A 247 1.16 -27.61 20.33
CA MET A 247 0.30 -27.62 19.14
C MET A 247 -0.07 -26.20 18.70
N PHE A 248 -0.41 -25.32 19.64
CA PHE A 248 -0.70 -23.92 19.34
C PHE A 248 0.51 -23.21 18.71
N ILE A 249 1.69 -23.36 19.32
CA ILE A 249 2.95 -22.79 18.80
C ILE A 249 3.23 -23.32 17.41
N ALA A 250 3.16 -24.65 17.19
CA ALA A 250 3.44 -25.27 15.90
C ALA A 250 2.50 -24.74 14.80
N ILE A 251 1.20 -24.68 15.06
CA ILE A 251 0.21 -24.16 14.09
C ILE A 251 0.44 -22.68 13.82
N CYS A 252 0.62 -21.87 14.86
CA CYS A 252 0.85 -20.43 14.73
C CYS A 252 2.11 -20.12 13.93
N TYR A 253 3.22 -20.81 14.23
CA TYR A 253 4.46 -20.64 13.50
C TYR A 253 4.37 -21.13 12.07
N PHE A 254 3.67 -22.24 11.81
CA PHE A 254 3.41 -22.69 10.46
C PHE A 254 2.64 -21.64 9.65
N VAL A 255 1.58 -21.06 10.22
CA VAL A 255 0.80 -20.00 9.57
C VAL A 255 1.64 -18.73 9.35
N LEU A 256 2.40 -18.29 10.36
CA LEU A 256 3.27 -17.11 10.26
C LEU A 256 4.40 -17.31 9.24
N TYR A 257 5.01 -18.48 9.21
CA TYR A 257 6.04 -18.84 8.24
C TYR A 257 5.48 -18.84 6.82
N ASN A 258 4.32 -19.48 6.60
CA ASN A 258 3.64 -19.47 5.31
C ASN A 258 3.18 -18.07 4.89
N MET A 259 2.78 -17.22 5.84
CA MET A 259 2.51 -15.81 5.57
C MET A 259 3.76 -15.09 5.07
N PHE A 260 4.88 -15.26 5.77
CA PHE A 260 6.15 -14.63 5.43
C PHE A 260 6.61 -15.06 4.03
N VAL A 261 6.61 -16.37 3.76
CA VAL A 261 6.92 -16.93 2.44
C VAL A 261 5.97 -16.39 1.38
N GLY A 262 4.66 -16.38 1.62
CA GLY A 262 3.67 -15.86 0.67
C GLY A 262 3.84 -14.37 0.37
N VAL A 263 4.14 -13.54 1.37
CA VAL A 263 4.42 -12.11 1.20
C VAL A 263 5.72 -11.90 0.42
N VAL A 264 6.79 -12.62 0.77
CA VAL A 264 8.09 -12.53 0.09
C VAL A 264 7.96 -12.97 -1.37
N ILE A 265 7.32 -14.11 -1.65
CA ILE A 265 7.08 -14.58 -3.02
C ILE A 265 6.29 -13.55 -3.80
N LYS A 266 5.23 -12.97 -3.23
CA LYS A 266 4.41 -11.98 -3.93
C LYS A 266 5.20 -10.71 -4.25
N GLU A 267 6.03 -10.21 -3.34
CA GLU A 267 6.90 -9.05 -3.61
C GLU A 267 7.99 -9.40 -4.64
N MET A 268 8.57 -10.60 -4.58
CA MET A 268 9.54 -11.06 -5.59
C MET A 268 8.90 -11.20 -6.98
N GLN A 269 7.71 -11.80 -7.07
CA GLN A 269 6.94 -11.91 -8.32
C GLN A 269 6.54 -10.53 -8.86
N HIS A 270 6.10 -9.62 -7.98
CA HIS A 270 5.78 -8.24 -8.36
C HIS A 270 7.02 -7.51 -8.91
N SER A 271 8.16 -7.65 -8.24
CA SER A 271 9.44 -7.07 -8.68
C SER A 271 9.92 -7.66 -10.01
N ALA A 272 9.85 -8.99 -10.17
CA ALA A 272 10.23 -9.68 -11.41
C ALA A 272 9.33 -9.27 -12.58
N LYS A 273 8.01 -9.15 -12.34
CA LYS A 273 7.07 -8.66 -13.35
C LYS A 273 7.37 -7.22 -13.76
N HIS A 274 7.62 -6.34 -12.80
CA HIS A 274 7.98 -4.94 -13.09
C HIS A 274 9.25 -4.85 -13.95
N TYR A 275 10.30 -5.60 -13.57
CA TYR A 275 11.55 -5.66 -14.31
C TYR A 275 11.37 -6.17 -15.75
N ASN A 276 10.58 -7.24 -15.94
CA ASN A 276 10.31 -7.79 -17.26
C ASN A 276 9.50 -6.81 -18.14
N THR A 277 8.52 -6.11 -17.55
CA THR A 277 7.76 -5.08 -18.30
C THR A 277 8.62 -3.90 -18.68
N GLU A 278 9.49 -3.43 -17.79
CA GLU A 278 10.38 -2.30 -18.05
C GLU A 278 11.37 -2.64 -19.17
N THR A 279 12.02 -3.81 -19.07
CA THR A 279 12.91 -4.34 -20.11
C THR A 279 12.20 -4.48 -21.47
N ARG A 280 10.94 -4.94 -21.47
CA ARG A 280 10.13 -5.04 -22.69
C ARG A 280 9.86 -3.67 -23.30
N THR A 281 9.43 -2.71 -22.49
CA THR A 281 9.16 -1.34 -22.96
C THR A 281 10.43 -0.67 -23.49
N GLU A 282 11.58 -0.87 -22.87
CA GLU A 282 12.86 -0.38 -23.38
C GLU A 282 13.20 -0.95 -24.76
N ARG A 283 13.02 -2.27 -24.94
CA ARG A 283 13.20 -2.92 -26.25
C ARG A 283 12.26 -2.36 -27.31
N GLU A 284 10.98 -2.20 -26.98
CA GLU A 284 9.97 -1.64 -27.88
C GLU A 284 10.29 -0.19 -28.29
N MET A 285 10.77 0.65 -27.35
CA MET A 285 11.21 2.01 -27.62
C MET A 285 12.41 2.05 -28.58
N VAL A 286 13.42 1.20 -28.35
CA VAL A 286 14.61 1.11 -29.23
C VAL A 286 14.24 0.67 -30.64
N VAL A 287 13.34 -0.31 -30.78
CA VAL A 287 12.87 -0.77 -32.11
C VAL A 287 12.10 0.34 -32.81
N THR A 288 11.23 1.05 -32.10
CA THR A 288 10.41 2.14 -32.66
C THR A 288 11.28 3.30 -33.13
N GLN A 289 12.24 3.73 -32.29
CA GLN A 289 13.19 4.77 -32.64
C GLN A 289 14.03 4.39 -33.89
N ARG A 290 14.45 3.12 -33.99
CA ARG A 290 15.14 2.63 -35.18
C ARG A 290 14.24 2.66 -36.41
N LYS A 291 12.99 2.21 -36.31
CA LYS A 291 12.00 2.26 -37.42
C LYS A 291 11.84 3.70 -37.93
N GLU A 292 11.64 4.67 -37.05
CA GLU A 292 11.50 6.09 -37.42
C GLU A 292 12.74 6.64 -38.13
N SER A 293 13.94 6.34 -37.62
CA SER A 293 15.20 6.80 -38.23
C SER A 293 15.41 6.27 -39.65
N ILE A 294 14.99 5.02 -39.91
CA ILE A 294 15.07 4.39 -41.24
C ILE A 294 14.06 5.03 -42.18
N THR A 295 12.81 5.22 -41.75
CA THR A 295 11.75 5.85 -42.56
C THR A 295 12.11 7.29 -42.94
N GLU A 296 12.67 8.07 -42.02
CA GLU A 296 13.13 9.43 -42.30
C GLU A 296 14.29 9.46 -43.31
N ARG A 297 15.23 8.53 -43.20
CA ARG A 297 16.31 8.38 -44.19
C ARG A 297 15.75 8.06 -45.57
N GLN A 298 14.88 7.07 -45.67
CA GLN A 298 14.25 6.67 -46.93
C GLN A 298 13.44 7.81 -47.56
N LYS A 299 12.69 8.59 -46.76
CA LYS A 299 11.97 9.77 -47.26
C LYS A 299 12.92 10.82 -47.85
N LYS A 300 14.04 11.10 -47.18
CA LYS A 300 15.04 12.07 -47.66
C LYS A 300 15.67 11.61 -48.97
N ASP A 301 16.08 10.34 -49.05
CA ASP A 301 16.67 9.76 -50.27
C ASP A 301 15.68 9.84 -51.44
N ILE A 302 14.39 9.49 -51.21
CA ILE A 302 13.33 9.62 -52.23
C ILE A 302 13.14 11.08 -52.67
N GLN A 303 13.12 12.03 -51.73
CA GLN A 303 12.95 13.45 -52.05
C GLN A 303 14.13 14.04 -52.84
N GLU A 304 15.37 13.67 -52.52
CA GLU A 304 16.54 14.06 -53.32
C GLU A 304 16.45 13.51 -54.74
N LEU A 305 16.08 12.23 -54.88
CA LEU A 305 15.95 11.59 -56.18
C LEU A 305 14.85 12.22 -57.05
N ILE A 306 13.73 12.63 -56.46
CA ILE A 306 12.66 13.36 -57.16
C ILE A 306 13.14 14.73 -57.63
N LYS A 307 13.93 15.45 -56.84
CA LYS A 307 14.45 16.79 -57.19
C LYS A 307 15.51 16.77 -58.27
N THR A 308 16.24 15.66 -58.43
CA THR A 308 17.42 15.61 -59.31
C THR A 308 17.07 15.29 -60.77
N GLN A 309 15.79 15.20 -61.20
CA GLN A 309 15.45 14.79 -62.58
C GLN A 309 14.26 15.41 -63.31
N PRO A 310 14.37 15.57 -64.65
CA PRO A 310 13.27 15.83 -65.58
C PRO A 310 12.74 14.55 -66.27
N GLY A 311 11.48 14.19 -65.99
CA GLY A 311 10.46 13.76 -66.98
C GLY A 311 10.66 12.58 -67.96
N ASN A 312 11.52 11.57 -67.77
CA ASN A 312 11.56 10.43 -68.72
C ASN A 312 11.70 9.02 -68.08
N GLN A 313 10.89 8.08 -68.57
CA GLN A 313 10.62 6.75 -67.98
C GLN A 313 11.81 5.77 -68.07
N ARG A 314 12.71 5.92 -69.05
CA ARG A 314 14.00 5.17 -69.13
C ARG A 314 14.96 5.49 -68.00
N SER A 315 14.70 6.57 -67.26
CA SER A 315 15.54 7.03 -66.17
C SER A 315 15.26 6.32 -64.85
N PHE A 316 14.04 5.82 -64.65
CA PHE A 316 13.62 5.12 -63.43
C PHE A 316 14.38 3.81 -63.23
N MET A 317 14.56 2.99 -64.28
CA MET A 317 15.36 1.76 -64.19
C MET A 317 16.83 2.03 -63.87
N LYS A 318 17.41 3.10 -64.43
CA LYS A 318 18.78 3.54 -64.08
C LYS A 318 18.89 4.07 -62.65
N MET A 319 17.81 4.64 -62.11
CA MET A 319 17.71 5.12 -60.73
C MET A 319 17.74 3.95 -59.75
N VAL A 320 16.92 2.92 -59.98
CA VAL A 320 16.90 1.68 -59.17
C VAL A 320 18.27 1.00 -59.16
N GLU A 321 18.97 0.98 -60.30
CA GLU A 321 20.31 0.40 -60.42
C GLU A 321 21.39 1.17 -59.64
N LYS A 322 21.34 2.52 -59.67
CA LYS A 322 22.31 3.38 -58.99
C LYS A 322 22.10 3.38 -57.47
N ILE A 323 20.84 3.29 -57.04
CA ILE A 323 20.44 3.09 -55.65
C ILE A 323 20.95 1.74 -55.14
N LYS A 324 20.73 0.66 -55.91
CA LYS A 324 21.22 -0.69 -55.59
C LYS A 324 22.74 -0.73 -55.39
N LYS A 325 23.48 0.12 -56.12
CA LYS A 325 24.95 0.24 -56.04
C LYS A 325 25.46 1.16 -54.93
N SER A 326 24.64 2.07 -54.42
CA SER A 326 25.00 3.02 -53.35
C SER A 326 24.75 2.46 -51.94
N LEU A 327 24.01 1.36 -51.84
CA LEU A 327 23.73 0.66 -50.58
C LEU A 327 24.96 -0.12 -50.13
N ARG A 328 25.34 0.00 -48.86
CA ARG A 328 26.30 -0.90 -48.22
C ARG A 328 25.64 -2.26 -48.00
N HIS A 329 26.43 -3.33 -47.87
CA HIS A 329 25.92 -4.67 -47.57
C HIS A 329 25.10 -4.76 -46.26
N SER A 330 25.11 -3.71 -45.44
CA SER A 330 24.35 -3.57 -44.18
C SER A 330 23.08 -2.73 -44.31
N ASP A 331 22.84 -2.07 -45.44
CA ASP A 331 21.71 -1.15 -45.61
C ASP A 331 20.46 -1.93 -46.05
N CYS A 332 19.44 -1.92 -45.19
CA CYS A 332 18.17 -2.60 -45.44
C CYS A 332 17.30 -1.75 -46.39
N MET A 333 16.95 -2.28 -47.55
CA MET A 333 15.98 -1.66 -48.45
C MET A 333 14.60 -2.31 -48.33
N LEU A 334 13.58 -1.46 -48.31
CA LEU A 334 12.19 -1.82 -48.55
C LEU A 334 12.05 -2.22 -50.02
N MET A 335 12.44 -3.44 -50.37
CA MET A 335 12.10 -4.02 -51.67
C MET A 335 10.65 -4.51 -51.60
N GLU A 336 9.95 -4.49 -52.73
CA GLU A 336 8.62 -5.14 -52.92
C GLU A 336 8.66 -6.66 -52.71
N ASN A 337 9.83 -7.23 -52.46
CA ASN A 337 9.94 -8.60 -52.00
C ASN A 337 9.22 -8.75 -50.67
N LEU A 338 8.40 -9.80 -50.57
CA LEU A 338 7.60 -10.13 -49.40
C LEU A 338 8.41 -9.96 -48.11
N CYS A 339 9.66 -10.44 -48.09
CA CYS A 339 10.51 -10.45 -46.89
C CYS A 339 11.07 -9.10 -46.42
N THR A 340 10.89 -8.00 -47.17
CA THR A 340 11.43 -6.67 -46.85
C THR A 340 10.37 -5.57 -46.77
N SER A 341 9.10 -5.90 -47.01
CA SER A 341 7.98 -4.99 -46.84
C SER A 341 7.77 -4.64 -45.37
N MET A 342 7.47 -3.37 -45.06
CA MET A 342 7.15 -2.92 -43.69
C MET A 342 6.01 -3.76 -43.09
N SER A 343 5.00 -4.08 -43.90
CA SER A 343 3.88 -4.93 -43.49
C SER A 343 4.31 -6.36 -43.19
N PHE A 344 5.28 -6.91 -43.93
CA PHE A 344 5.82 -8.23 -43.64
C PHE A 344 6.73 -8.21 -42.42
N VAL A 345 7.55 -7.18 -42.25
CA VAL A 345 8.37 -7.01 -41.04
C VAL A 345 7.46 -6.93 -39.81
N ASP A 346 6.34 -6.20 -39.89
CA ASP A 346 5.37 -6.13 -38.80
C ASP A 346 4.67 -7.48 -38.58
N VAL A 347 4.23 -8.18 -39.63
CA VAL A 347 3.63 -9.53 -39.50
C VAL A 347 4.65 -10.54 -38.97
N TYR A 348 5.91 -10.47 -39.40
CA TYR A 348 6.99 -11.35 -38.97
C TYR A 348 7.40 -11.09 -37.52
N LEU A 349 7.54 -9.82 -37.13
CA LEU A 349 7.79 -9.46 -35.73
C LEU A 349 6.59 -9.84 -34.85
N THR A 350 5.36 -9.65 -35.32
CA THR A 350 4.16 -10.11 -34.60
C THR A 350 4.12 -11.63 -34.49
N ALA A 351 4.53 -12.35 -35.54
CA ALA A 351 4.62 -13.80 -35.52
C ALA A 351 5.75 -14.31 -34.60
N LEU A 352 6.88 -13.60 -34.54
CA LEU A 352 7.96 -13.86 -33.58
C LEU A 352 7.50 -13.59 -32.15
N ASP A 353 6.81 -12.49 -31.89
CA ASP A 353 6.19 -12.20 -30.58
C ASP A 353 5.21 -13.31 -30.19
N GLN A 354 4.38 -13.75 -31.14
CA GLN A 354 3.46 -14.87 -30.93
C GLN A 354 4.23 -16.17 -30.65
N GLN A 355 5.34 -16.42 -31.35
CA GLN A 355 6.21 -17.55 -31.12
C GLN A 355 6.84 -17.51 -29.72
N ASP A 356 7.38 -16.37 -29.31
CA ASP A 356 7.93 -16.18 -27.96
C ASP A 356 6.86 -16.37 -26.89
N ILE A 357 5.64 -15.86 -27.09
CA ILE A 357 4.50 -16.14 -26.20
C ILE A 357 4.23 -17.64 -26.13
N THR A 358 4.21 -18.32 -27.28
CA THR A 358 3.93 -19.76 -27.36
C THR A 358 5.05 -20.58 -26.71
N ILE A 359 6.31 -20.19 -26.88
CA ILE A 359 7.49 -20.81 -26.25
C ILE A 359 7.43 -20.63 -24.74
N ASN A 360 7.14 -19.42 -24.25
CA ASN A 360 6.97 -19.17 -22.81
C ASN A 360 5.83 -20.00 -22.22
N GLN A 361 4.71 -20.14 -22.94
CA GLN A 361 3.60 -21.01 -22.53
C GLN A 361 4.01 -22.49 -22.49
N LEU A 362 4.76 -22.95 -23.49
CA LEU A 362 5.31 -24.31 -23.54
C LEU A 362 6.30 -24.57 -22.41
N GLU A 363 7.17 -23.62 -22.10
CA GLU A 363 8.13 -23.71 -20.99
C GLU A 363 7.41 -23.76 -19.64
N GLN A 364 6.34 -22.98 -19.48
CA GLN A 364 5.48 -23.02 -18.30
C GLN A 364 4.77 -24.38 -18.17
N LEU A 365 4.18 -24.90 -19.25
CA LEU A 365 3.55 -26.23 -19.29
C LEU A 365 4.56 -27.35 -19.00
N TYR A 366 5.78 -27.24 -19.54
CA TYR A 366 6.84 -28.22 -19.29
C TYR A 366 7.28 -28.21 -17.82
N SER A 367 7.40 -27.02 -17.23
CA SER A 367 7.71 -26.86 -15.80
C SER A 367 6.61 -27.45 -14.92
N GLU A 368 5.34 -27.22 -15.27
CA GLU A 368 4.18 -27.78 -14.56
C GLU A 368 4.12 -29.31 -14.68
N ALA A 369 4.37 -29.86 -15.87
CA ALA A 369 4.44 -31.30 -16.10
C ALA A 369 5.61 -31.96 -15.34
N MET A 370 6.78 -31.33 -15.31
CA MET A 370 7.93 -31.78 -14.51
C MET A 370 7.59 -31.81 -13.02
N LEU A 371 6.89 -30.80 -12.51
CA LEU A 371 6.50 -30.73 -11.11
C LEU A 371 5.56 -31.88 -10.74
N LEU A 372 4.55 -32.15 -11.56
CA LEU A 372 3.60 -33.26 -11.38
C LEU A 372 4.29 -34.63 -11.46
N LEU A 373 5.24 -34.80 -12.38
CA LEU A 373 6.04 -36.03 -12.48
C LEU A 373 6.89 -36.26 -11.22
N CYS A 374 7.49 -35.21 -10.66
CA CYS A 374 8.23 -35.30 -9.41
C CYS A 374 7.31 -35.70 -8.26
N GLU A 375 6.12 -35.10 -8.16
CA GLU A 375 5.13 -35.40 -7.12
C GLU A 375 4.62 -36.85 -7.21
N LEU A 376 4.37 -37.35 -8.42
CA LEU A 376 3.99 -38.75 -8.64
C LEU A 376 5.12 -39.73 -8.30
N LEU A 377 6.37 -39.39 -8.67
CA LEU A 377 7.53 -40.23 -8.36
C LEU A 377 7.80 -40.29 -6.86
N GLU A 378 7.64 -39.17 -6.15
CA GLU A 378 7.76 -39.09 -4.69
C GLU A 378 6.67 -39.92 -4.00
N LYS A 379 5.44 -39.89 -4.53
CA LYS A 379 4.34 -40.73 -4.06
C LYS A 379 4.61 -42.22 -4.26
N ASP A 380 5.03 -42.64 -5.45
CA ASP A 380 5.36 -44.05 -5.73
C ASP A 380 6.51 -44.55 -4.85
N LEU A 381 7.51 -43.69 -4.57
CA LEU A 381 8.61 -44.00 -3.65
C LEU A 381 8.09 -44.24 -2.24
N SER A 382 7.20 -43.37 -1.75
CA SER A 382 6.59 -43.49 -0.42
C SER A 382 5.71 -44.75 -0.28
N ASP A 383 4.97 -45.12 -1.33
CA ASP A 383 4.15 -46.35 -1.35
C ASP A 383 5.00 -47.62 -1.34
N MET A 384 6.18 -47.60 -1.98
CA MET A 384 7.14 -48.70 -1.93
C MET A 384 7.80 -48.84 -0.56
N GLU A 385 8.15 -47.72 0.08
CA GLU A 385 8.68 -47.71 1.45
C GLU A 385 7.66 -48.26 2.46
N HIS A 386 6.38 -47.86 2.34
CA HIS A 386 5.29 -48.38 3.16
C HIS A 386 5.11 -49.90 2.99
N LYS A 387 5.12 -50.42 1.75
CA LYS A 387 5.03 -51.87 1.48
C LYS A 387 6.25 -52.64 1.99
N ALA A 388 7.44 -52.06 1.91
CA ALA A 388 8.67 -52.67 2.43
C ALA A 388 8.69 -52.73 3.97
N GLN A 389 8.03 -51.79 4.66
CA GLN A 389 7.85 -51.82 6.11
C GLN A 389 6.81 -52.86 6.54
N GLU A 390 5.68 -52.96 5.84
CA GLU A 390 4.66 -54.00 6.12
C GLU A 390 5.17 -55.42 5.86
N GLY A 391 6.01 -55.61 4.84
CA GLY A 391 6.62 -56.91 4.53
C GLY A 391 7.65 -57.40 5.56
N LYS A 392 8.19 -56.51 6.40
CA LYS A 392 9.11 -56.86 7.50
C LYS A 392 8.40 -57.17 8.83
N SER A 393 7.09 -56.94 8.91
CA SER A 393 6.27 -57.17 10.11
C SER A 393 5.50 -58.50 10.08
N LYS A 394 5.72 -59.35 9.07
CA LYS A 394 5.30 -60.75 9.01
C LYS A 394 6.53 -61.64 9.05
#